data_AF-A0A539E3P3-F1
#
_entry.id   AF-A0A539E3P3-F1
#
_cell.length_a   1.000
_cell.length_b   1.000
_cell.length_c   1.000
_cell.angle_alpha   90.00
_cell.angle_beta   90.00
_cell.angle_gamma   90.00
#
_symmetry.space_group_name_H-M   'P 1'
#
loop_
_entity.id
_entity.type
_entity.pdbx_description
1 polymer ?
#
loop_
_entity_poly.entity_id
_entity_poly.type
_entity_poly.pdbx_seq_one_letter_code
_entity_poly.pdbx_strand_id
1 'polypeptide(L)'
;MPALANPGTIAGDLLKRAGDFVTATRTPGAGGGGAMTAGAQKLFVEMAKQSGQINDPNIRQALMRLHTLGEIGRYTTLRLRAEKQAGRDIPGAGNISKLSMSEIVRQSRDLGLAIAGGYGMLHGYDGAARRALDAATGRPLIGFITEMALFAQAPAIYGGTDQVQRNILGERVLGLPKEPNNDRTTSWSALPKNG
;
A
#
# COMPACT_ATOMS: atom_id res chain seq x y z
N MET A 1 -21.49 5.34 5.33
CA MET A 1 -20.03 5.64 5.33
C MET A 1 -19.37 4.73 6.36
N PRO A 2 -18.35 3.92 6.05
CA PRO A 2 -17.71 3.11 7.07
C PRO A 2 -16.90 4.01 8.01
N ALA A 3 -17.30 4.02 9.29
CA ALA A 3 -16.58 4.64 10.40
C ALA A 3 -15.16 4.06 10.49
N LEU A 4 -14.14 4.91 10.59
CA LEU A 4 -12.75 4.51 10.84
C LEU A 4 -12.53 4.37 12.35
N ALA A 5 -13.15 3.35 12.95
CA ALA A 5 -12.74 2.89 14.28
C ALA A 5 -11.56 1.94 14.11
N ASN A 6 -10.46 2.17 14.85
CA ASN A 6 -9.35 1.24 14.84
C ASN A 6 -9.70 0.04 15.73
N PRO A 7 -9.53 -1.21 15.24
CA PRO A 7 -9.84 -2.38 16.03
C PRO A 7 -8.86 -2.54 17.20
N GLY A 8 -9.34 -3.10 18.31
CA GLY A 8 -8.51 -3.48 19.47
C GLY A 8 -8.47 -2.44 20.59
N THR A 9 -7.83 -2.81 21.70
CA THR A 9 -7.77 -2.01 22.93
C THR A 9 -6.74 -0.87 22.87
N ILE A 10 -5.80 -0.93 21.92
CA ILE A 10 -4.63 -0.06 21.87
C ILE A 10 -4.99 1.36 21.43
N ALA A 11 -5.86 1.51 20.43
CA ALA A 11 -6.26 2.82 19.93
C ALA A 11 -7.22 3.58 20.86
N GLY A 12 -7.73 2.92 21.91
CA GLY A 12 -8.73 3.50 22.81
C GLY A 12 -10.09 3.76 22.15
N ASP A 13 -10.34 3.20 20.98
CA ASP A 13 -11.56 3.44 20.19
C ASP A 13 -12.75 2.60 20.70
N LEU A 14 -12.52 1.57 21.51
CA LEU A 14 -13.57 0.67 22.03
C LEU A 14 -14.65 1.38 22.86
N LEU A 15 -14.27 2.44 23.58
CA LEU A 15 -15.19 3.16 24.46
C LEU A 15 -15.86 4.36 23.77
N LYS A 16 -15.47 4.66 22.52
CA LYS A 16 -16.02 5.78 21.75
C LYS A 16 -17.33 5.37 21.09
N ARG A 17 -18.25 6.33 20.92
CA ARG A 17 -19.54 6.04 20.29
C ARG A 17 -19.36 5.97 18.78
N ALA A 18 -20.13 5.11 18.11
CA ALA A 18 -20.09 4.98 16.65
C ALA A 18 -20.29 6.33 15.93
N GLY A 19 -21.11 7.23 16.49
CA GLY A 19 -21.35 8.58 15.96
C GLY A 19 -20.12 9.48 15.95
N ASP A 20 -19.15 9.24 16.84
CA ASP A 20 -17.91 10.03 16.94
C ASP A 20 -17.00 9.82 15.71
N PHE A 21 -17.23 8.76 14.94
CA PHE A 21 -16.47 8.41 13.73
C PHE A 21 -17.18 8.80 12.41
N VAL A 22 -18.35 9.44 12.48
CA VAL A 22 -19.20 9.72 11.30
C VAL A 22 -18.95 11.12 10.73
N THR A 23 -18.33 12.04 11.47
CA THR A 23 -18.30 13.48 11.16
C THR A 23 -17.07 14.01 10.43
N ALA A 24 -16.09 13.18 10.07
CA ALA A 24 -15.00 13.63 9.21
C ALA A 24 -15.43 13.61 7.73
N THR A 25 -15.75 14.77 7.18
CA THR A 25 -15.84 14.99 5.74
C THR A 25 -14.55 14.51 5.08
N ARG A 26 -14.62 13.35 4.42
CA ARG A 26 -13.55 12.90 3.55
C ARG A 26 -13.44 13.92 2.41
N THR A 27 -12.35 14.68 2.34
CA THR A 27 -11.91 15.23 1.05
C THR A 27 -11.74 14.02 0.13
N PRO A 28 -12.54 13.84 -0.94
CA PRO A 28 -12.43 12.70 -1.83
C PRO A 28 -11.10 12.80 -2.60
N GLY A 29 -10.04 12.27 -1.98
CA GLY A 29 -8.66 12.45 -2.42
C GLY A 29 -7.62 12.10 -1.36
N ALA A 30 -7.96 12.16 -0.07
CA ALA A 30 -7.04 11.82 1.02
C ALA A 30 -6.85 10.31 1.27
N GLY A 31 -7.48 9.46 0.44
CA GLY A 31 -7.20 8.01 0.39
C GLY A 31 -6.10 7.65 -0.60
N GLY A 32 -5.39 8.64 -1.15
CA GLY A 32 -4.19 8.38 -1.93
C GLY A 32 -3.05 8.09 -0.97
N GLY A 33 -2.62 6.83 -0.89
CA GLY A 33 -1.30 6.50 -0.33
C GLY A 33 -0.14 7.22 -1.07
N GLY A 34 -0.44 8.07 -2.06
CA GLY A 34 0.47 9.02 -2.69
C GLY A 34 1.38 9.78 -1.72
N ALA A 35 0.90 10.10 -0.52
CA ALA A 35 1.73 10.73 0.53
C ALA A 35 2.78 9.78 1.14
N MET A 36 2.52 8.47 1.18
CA MET A 36 3.49 7.45 1.62
C MET A 36 4.45 7.05 0.49
N THR A 37 4.10 7.26 -0.78
CA THR A 37 4.90 6.81 -1.94
C THR A 37 5.72 7.90 -2.61
N ALA A 38 5.31 9.17 -2.53
CA ALA A 38 6.10 10.28 -3.07
C ALA A 38 7.29 10.58 -2.14
N GLY A 39 8.45 10.01 -2.43
CA GLY A 39 9.68 10.23 -1.66
C GLY A 39 10.30 8.97 -1.07
N ALA A 40 9.58 7.84 -1.06
CA ALA A 40 10.10 6.55 -0.59
C ALA A 40 11.38 6.15 -1.33
N GLN A 41 11.51 6.47 -2.61
CA GLN A 41 12.72 6.18 -3.38
C GLN A 41 13.98 6.86 -2.81
N LYS A 42 13.86 8.08 -2.25
CA LYS A 42 15.02 8.79 -1.69
C LYS A 42 15.57 8.05 -0.46
N LEU A 43 14.66 7.53 0.38
CA LEU A 43 15.03 6.72 1.54
C LEU A 43 15.85 5.50 1.12
N PHE A 44 15.39 4.75 0.12
CA PHE A 44 16.09 3.56 -0.36
C PHE A 44 17.41 3.88 -1.09
N VAL A 45 17.50 5.02 -1.80
CA VAL A 45 18.77 5.49 -2.38
C VAL A 45 19.80 5.73 -1.28
N GLU A 46 19.43 6.44 -0.21
CA GLU A 46 20.35 6.71 0.89
C GLU A 46 20.73 5.42 1.63
N MET A 47 19.77 4.52 1.85
CA MET A 47 20.04 3.21 2.44
C MET A 47 21.01 2.36 1.58
N ALA A 48 20.85 2.39 0.25
CA ALA A 48 21.75 1.71 -0.68
C ALA A 48 23.16 2.33 -0.68
N LYS A 49 23.28 3.65 -0.58
CA LYS A 49 24.59 4.32 -0.44
C LYS A 49 25.28 3.95 0.87
N GLN A 50 24.57 4.06 2.00
CA GLN A 50 25.12 3.75 3.33
C GLN A 50 25.56 2.30 3.48
N SER A 51 24.88 1.38 2.78
CA SER A 51 25.24 -0.03 2.77
C SER A 51 26.28 -0.41 1.70
N GLY A 52 26.77 0.55 0.91
CA GLY A 52 27.74 0.32 -0.17
C GLY A 52 27.16 -0.39 -1.41
N GLN A 53 25.84 -0.59 -1.47
CA GLN A 53 25.16 -1.35 -2.51
C GLN A 53 24.62 -0.50 -3.66
N ILE A 54 24.83 0.82 -3.66
CA ILE A 54 24.31 1.73 -4.70
C ILE A 54 24.83 1.41 -6.12
N ASN A 55 25.94 0.68 -6.23
CA ASN A 55 26.51 0.24 -7.51
C ASN A 55 26.13 -1.20 -7.88
N ASP A 56 25.43 -1.94 -7.01
CA ASP A 56 24.90 -3.27 -7.34
C ASP A 56 23.87 -3.15 -8.48
N PRO A 57 24.01 -3.90 -9.58
CA PRO A 57 23.14 -3.77 -10.75
C PRO A 57 21.68 -4.11 -10.44
N ASN A 58 21.41 -5.07 -9.55
CA ASN A 58 20.06 -5.48 -9.17
C ASN A 58 19.41 -4.42 -8.28
N ILE A 59 20.14 -3.89 -7.30
CA ILE A 59 19.66 -2.79 -6.43
C ILE A 59 19.38 -1.53 -7.26
N ARG A 60 20.29 -1.17 -8.18
CA ARG A 60 20.07 -0.04 -9.10
C ARG A 60 18.82 -0.21 -9.95
N GLN A 61 18.60 -1.41 -10.50
CA GLN A 61 17.42 -1.68 -11.31
C GLN A 61 16.12 -1.59 -10.48
N ALA A 62 16.12 -2.12 -9.26
CA ALA A 62 14.98 -2.06 -8.36
C ALA A 62 14.69 -0.62 -7.89
N LEU A 63 15.72 0.18 -7.59
CA LEU A 63 15.57 1.61 -7.30
C LEU A 63 14.94 2.36 -8.47
N MET A 64 15.39 2.08 -9.71
CA MET A 64 14.81 2.69 -10.91
C MET A 64 13.37 2.25 -11.12
N ARG A 65 13.03 0.98 -10.86
CA ARG A 65 11.64 0.50 -10.92
C ARG A 65 10.73 1.28 -9.97
N LEU A 66 11.17 1.46 -8.73
CA LEU A 66 10.42 2.23 -7.72
C LEU A 66 10.27 3.70 -8.13
N HIS A 67 11.34 4.31 -8.65
CA HIS A 67 11.31 5.67 -9.17
C HIS A 67 10.30 5.83 -10.32
N THR A 68 10.33 4.91 -11.31
CA THR A 68 9.39 4.93 -12.44
C THR A 68 7.94 4.81 -11.97
N LEU A 69 7.65 3.92 -11.02
CA LEU A 69 6.29 3.79 -10.46
C LEU A 69 5.85 5.08 -9.76
N GLY A 70 6.75 5.73 -9.01
CA GLY A 70 6.51 7.03 -8.38
C GLY A 70 6.20 8.13 -9.40
N GLU A 71 6.97 8.22 -10.48
CA GLU A 71 6.74 9.19 -11.55
C GLU A 71 5.44 8.93 -12.30
N ILE A 72 5.11 7.67 -12.60
CA ILE A 72 3.81 7.31 -13.17
C ILE A 72 2.67 7.76 -12.25
N GLY A 73 2.78 7.53 -10.94
CA GLY A 73 1.80 8.00 -9.95
C GLY A 73 1.67 9.52 -9.93
N ARG A 74 2.79 10.24 -9.99
CA ARG A 74 2.83 11.71 -10.06
C ARG A 74 2.13 12.23 -11.31
N TYR A 75 2.48 11.71 -12.49
CA TYR A 75 1.84 12.10 -13.76
C TYR A 75 0.35 11.74 -13.79
N THR A 76 -0.03 10.58 -13.27
CA THR A 76 -1.44 10.18 -13.16
C THR A 76 -2.23 11.15 -12.29
N THR A 77 -1.65 11.59 -11.16
CA THR A 77 -2.28 12.57 -10.27
C THR A 77 -2.42 13.94 -10.95
N LEU A 78 -1.40 14.39 -11.67
CA LEU A 78 -1.46 15.65 -12.42
C LEU A 78 -2.54 15.59 -13.51
N ARG A 79 -2.62 14.49 -14.25
CA ARG A 79 -3.65 14.27 -15.27
C ARG A 79 -5.05 14.28 -14.65
N LEU A 80 -5.25 13.59 -13.54
CA LEU A 80 -6.54 13.57 -12.84
C LEU A 80 -6.96 14.96 -12.37
N ARG A 81 -6.02 15.78 -11.87
CA ARG A 81 -6.29 17.17 -11.49
C ARG A 81 -6.71 18.02 -12.69
N ALA A 82 -6.02 17.89 -13.82
CA ALA A 82 -6.34 18.63 -15.04
C ALA A 82 -7.73 18.25 -15.59
N GLU A 83 -8.07 16.96 -15.61
CA GLU A 83 -9.40 16.49 -16.04
C GLU A 83 -10.50 17.04 -15.13
N LYS A 84 -10.30 16.99 -13.81
CA LYS A 84 -11.24 17.56 -12.83
C LYS A 84 -11.45 19.06 -12.99
N GLN A 85 -10.39 19.81 -13.26
CA GLN A 85 -10.49 21.25 -13.55
C GLN A 85 -11.30 21.54 -14.81
N ALA A 86 -11.25 20.64 -15.79
CA ALA A 86 -12.04 20.72 -17.01
C ALA A 86 -13.46 20.14 -16.88
N GLY A 87 -13.92 19.84 -15.66
CA GLY A 87 -15.25 19.27 -15.41
C GLY A 87 -15.42 17.81 -15.84
N ARG A 88 -14.31 17.11 -16.11
CA ARG A 88 -14.28 15.69 -16.49
C ARG A 88 -13.71 14.83 -15.36
N ASP A 89 -13.77 13.51 -15.53
CA ASP A 89 -13.12 12.55 -14.64
C ASP A 89 -12.46 11.43 -15.44
N ILE A 90 -11.58 10.68 -14.80
CA ILE A 90 -10.92 9.52 -15.39
C ILE A 90 -11.54 8.25 -14.79
N PRO A 91 -12.33 7.49 -15.57
CA PRO A 91 -12.90 6.24 -15.11
C PRO A 91 -11.83 5.29 -14.54
N GLY A 92 -12.08 4.74 -13.36
CA GLY A 92 -11.17 3.80 -12.71
C GLY A 92 -9.89 4.39 -12.12
N ALA A 93 -9.69 5.72 -12.13
CA ALA A 93 -8.47 6.33 -11.58
C ALA A 93 -8.20 5.96 -10.12
N GLY A 94 -9.25 5.82 -9.31
CA GLY A 94 -9.15 5.34 -7.93
C GLY A 94 -8.65 3.89 -7.81
N ASN A 95 -9.21 2.99 -8.63
CA ASN A 95 -8.82 1.58 -8.67
C ASN A 95 -7.37 1.42 -9.15
N ILE A 96 -6.97 2.15 -10.20
CA ILE A 96 -5.59 2.17 -10.71
C ILE A 96 -4.63 2.68 -9.64
N SER A 97 -4.99 3.74 -8.94
CA SER A 97 -4.17 4.31 -7.86
C SER A 97 -3.99 3.33 -6.71
N LYS A 98 -5.04 2.57 -6.35
CA LYS A 98 -4.97 1.52 -5.33
C LYS A 98 -4.05 0.37 -5.76
N LEU A 99 -4.19 -0.12 -6.99
CA LEU A 99 -3.34 -1.18 -7.52
C LEU A 99 -1.87 -0.74 -7.57
N SER A 100 -1.61 0.48 -8.03
CA SER A 100 -0.27 1.08 -8.03
C SER A 100 0.31 1.19 -6.62
N MET A 101 -0.50 1.58 -5.63
CA MET A 101 -0.09 1.59 -4.21
C MET A 101 0.36 0.22 -3.73
N SER A 102 -0.44 -0.82 -4.00
CA SER A 102 -0.12 -2.18 -3.59
C SER A 102 1.17 -2.67 -4.23
N GLU A 103 1.41 -2.29 -5.49
CA GLU A 103 2.67 -2.58 -6.18
C GLU A 103 3.86 -1.85 -5.55
N ILE A 104 3.74 -0.54 -5.33
CA ILE A 104 4.81 0.26 -4.75
C ILE A 104 5.21 -0.25 -3.37
N VAL A 105 4.24 -0.63 -2.52
CA VAL A 105 4.53 -1.16 -1.17
C VAL A 105 5.27 -2.50 -1.26
N ARG A 106 4.87 -3.41 -2.14
CA ARG A 106 5.58 -4.69 -2.35
C ARG A 106 7.00 -4.47 -2.87
N GLN A 107 7.16 -3.63 -3.89
CA GLN A 107 8.47 -3.30 -4.45
C GLN A 107 9.38 -2.64 -3.41
N SER A 108 8.84 -1.74 -2.59
CA SER A 108 9.57 -1.09 -1.49
C SER A 108 10.01 -2.12 -0.46
N ARG A 109 9.17 -3.10 -0.12
CA ARG A 109 9.52 -4.18 0.83
C ARG A 109 10.69 -4.98 0.29
N ASP A 110 10.55 -5.46 -0.93
CA ASP A 110 11.54 -6.36 -1.53
C ASP A 110 12.89 -5.66 -1.65
N LEU A 111 12.88 -4.40 -2.11
CA LEU A 111 14.08 -3.57 -2.18
C LEU A 111 14.67 -3.28 -0.78
N GLY A 112 13.84 -2.91 0.19
CA GLY A 112 14.28 -2.63 1.55
C GLY A 112 14.95 -3.82 2.21
N LEU A 113 14.36 -5.01 2.08
CA LEU A 113 14.91 -6.26 2.60
C LEU A 113 16.20 -6.65 1.85
N ALA A 114 16.24 -6.49 0.53
CA ALA A 114 17.44 -6.75 -0.26
C ALA A 114 18.61 -5.86 0.20
N ILE A 115 18.38 -4.57 0.39
CA ILE A 115 19.41 -3.64 0.88
C ILE A 115 19.78 -3.96 2.35
N ALA A 116 18.81 -4.33 3.19
CA ALA A 116 19.07 -4.69 4.58
C ALA A 116 19.94 -5.95 4.72
N GLY A 117 19.84 -6.88 3.77
CA GLY A 117 20.49 -8.19 3.84
C GLY A 117 20.06 -8.95 5.10
N GLY A 118 21.01 -9.62 5.77
CA GLY A 118 20.73 -10.39 6.98
C GLY A 118 20.11 -9.59 8.14
N TYR A 119 20.35 -8.26 8.20
CA TYR A 119 19.73 -7.41 9.21
C TYR A 119 18.21 -7.31 9.06
N GLY A 120 17.65 -7.63 7.88
CA GLY A 120 16.21 -7.71 7.64
C GLY A 120 15.50 -8.78 8.49
N MET A 121 16.24 -9.66 9.17
CA MET A 121 15.70 -10.63 10.12
C MET A 121 15.59 -10.10 11.55
N LEU A 122 16.11 -8.89 11.82
CA LEU A 122 16.09 -8.29 13.15
C LEU A 122 14.91 -7.33 13.28
N HIS A 123 14.10 -7.50 14.33
CA HIS A 123 12.95 -6.65 14.58
C HIS A 123 12.81 -6.26 16.05
N GLY A 124 12.50 -4.99 16.30
CA GLY A 124 12.13 -4.47 17.61
C GLY A 124 10.63 -4.20 17.67
N TYR A 125 9.91 -4.96 18.50
CA TYR A 125 8.45 -4.85 18.64
C TYR A 125 7.99 -3.62 19.42
N ASP A 126 8.87 -3.03 20.23
CA ASP A 126 8.62 -1.81 20.99
C ASP A 126 9.72 -0.76 20.81
N GLY A 127 9.51 0.43 21.38
CA GLY A 127 10.45 1.54 21.25
C GLY A 127 11.81 1.31 21.90
N ALA A 128 11.88 0.52 22.99
CA ALA A 128 13.15 0.21 23.65
C ALA A 128 13.97 -0.79 22.83
N ALA A 129 13.32 -1.85 22.33
CA ALA A 129 13.93 -2.84 21.45
C ALA A 129 14.42 -2.20 20.13
N ARG A 130 13.66 -1.26 19.55
CA ARG A 130 14.10 -0.50 18.35
C ARG A 130 15.35 0.31 18.62
N ARG A 131 15.41 1.06 19.73
CA ARG A 131 16.62 1.82 20.10
C ARG A 131 17.83 0.92 20.33
N ALA A 132 17.63 -0.24 20.97
CA ALA A 132 18.69 -1.21 21.18
C ALA A 132 19.20 -1.80 19.86
N LEU A 133 18.29 -2.10 18.92
CA LEU A 133 18.62 -2.57 17.58
C LEU A 133 19.43 -1.52 16.81
N ASP A 134 19.02 -0.26 16.86
CA ASP A 134 19.72 0.84 16.19
C ASP A 134 21.14 1.01 16.74
N ALA A 135 21.30 0.95 18.07
CA ALA A 135 22.61 1.02 18.73
C ALA A 135 23.51 -0.18 18.38
N ALA A 136 22.95 -1.39 18.33
CA ALA A 136 23.71 -2.61 18.04
C ALA A 136 24.12 -2.73 16.56
N THR A 137 23.32 -2.19 15.65
CA THR A 137 23.54 -2.34 14.19
C THR A 137 24.13 -1.10 13.53
N GLY A 138 24.01 0.08 14.16
CA GLY A 138 24.30 1.37 13.53
C GLY A 138 23.38 1.70 12.35
N ARG A 139 22.23 1.01 12.22
CA ARG A 139 21.33 1.08 11.05
C ARG A 139 19.89 1.42 11.48
N PRO A 140 19.55 2.71 11.66
CA PRO A 140 18.26 3.13 12.23
C PRO A 140 17.03 2.82 11.36
N LEU A 141 17.23 2.38 10.12
CA LEU A 141 16.13 2.08 9.19
C LEU A 141 15.65 0.62 9.26
N ILE A 142 16.38 -0.29 9.92
CA ILE A 142 16.03 -1.72 9.93
C ILE A 142 14.66 -1.98 10.56
N GLY A 143 14.34 -1.30 11.67
CA GLY A 143 13.03 -1.40 12.30
C GLY A 143 11.89 -0.98 11.36
N PHE A 144 12.08 0.11 10.61
CA PHE A 144 11.12 0.56 9.61
C PHE A 144 10.95 -0.44 8.46
N ILE A 145 12.05 -0.97 7.91
CA ILE A 145 12.01 -1.95 6.82
C ILE A 145 11.25 -3.22 7.22
N THR A 146 11.53 -3.74 8.41
CA THR A 146 10.88 -4.97 8.90
C THR A 146 9.41 -4.76 9.24
N GLU A 147 9.05 -3.61 9.82
CA GLU A 147 7.65 -3.23 10.01
C GLU A 147 6.91 -3.12 8.67
N MET A 148 7.52 -2.47 7.69
CA MET A 148 6.94 -2.35 6.35
C MET A 148 6.81 -3.72 5.66
N ALA A 149 7.76 -4.63 5.87
CA ALA A 149 7.70 -5.98 5.33
C ALA A 149 6.51 -6.78 5.89
N LEU A 150 6.25 -6.67 7.18
CA LEU A 150 5.08 -7.27 7.82
C LEU A 150 3.77 -6.64 7.30
N PHE A 151 3.76 -5.31 7.11
CA PHE A 151 2.58 -4.60 6.62
C PHE A 151 2.28 -4.83 5.14
N ALA A 152 3.28 -5.13 4.30
CA ALA A 152 3.16 -5.11 2.84
C ALA A 152 2.10 -6.05 2.23
N GLN A 153 1.63 -7.05 2.99
CA GLN A 153 0.54 -7.92 2.54
C GLN A 153 -0.84 -7.26 2.65
N ALA A 154 -0.99 -6.31 3.57
CA ALA A 154 -2.27 -5.72 3.91
C ALA A 154 -2.91 -4.95 2.73
N PRO A 155 -2.19 -4.07 1.99
CA PRO A 155 -2.81 -3.27 0.92
C PRO A 155 -3.43 -4.11 -0.20
N ALA A 156 -2.89 -5.29 -0.48
CA ALA A 156 -3.44 -6.19 -1.51
C ALA A 156 -4.79 -6.80 -1.11
N ILE A 157 -5.15 -6.75 0.19
CA ILE A 157 -6.33 -7.40 0.77
C ILE A 157 -7.38 -6.37 1.20
N TYR A 158 -7.02 -5.40 2.04
CA TYR A 158 -7.98 -4.46 2.59
C TYR A 158 -8.45 -3.42 1.57
N GLY A 159 -9.64 -2.86 1.78
CA GLY A 159 -10.18 -1.81 0.89
C GLY A 159 -10.53 -2.31 -0.51
N GLY A 160 -10.80 -3.61 -0.65
CA GLY A 160 -11.01 -4.31 -1.91
C GLY A 160 -9.71 -4.93 -2.41
N THR A 161 -9.70 -6.25 -2.57
CA THR A 161 -8.51 -6.99 -2.99
C THR A 161 -8.01 -6.51 -4.35
N ASP A 162 -6.72 -6.71 -4.65
CA ASP A 162 -6.18 -6.35 -5.97
C ASP A 162 -6.96 -7.02 -7.11
N GLN A 163 -7.48 -8.23 -6.90
CA GLN A 163 -8.32 -8.97 -7.82
C GLN A 163 -9.67 -8.26 -8.02
N VAL A 164 -10.38 -7.91 -6.94
CA VAL A 164 -11.64 -7.17 -7.04
C VAL A 164 -11.46 -5.83 -7.76
N GLN A 165 -10.34 -5.14 -7.52
CA GLN A 165 -10.04 -3.88 -8.18
C GLN A 165 -9.80 -4.05 -9.69
N ARG A 166 -9.12 -5.13 -10.10
CA ARG A 166 -8.96 -5.49 -11.53
C ARG A 166 -10.30 -5.87 -12.17
N ASN A 167 -11.16 -6.60 -11.47
CA ASN A 167 -12.49 -6.95 -11.98
C ASN A 167 -13.35 -5.69 -12.19
N ILE A 168 -13.32 -4.73 -11.25
CA ILE A 168 -14.03 -3.45 -11.42
C ILE A 168 -13.53 -2.70 -12.65
N LEU A 169 -12.21 -2.68 -12.90
CA LEU A 169 -11.66 -2.09 -14.11
C LEU A 169 -12.12 -2.83 -15.36
N GLY A 170 -12.07 -4.15 -15.38
CA GLY A 170 -12.55 -4.97 -16.49
C GLY A 170 -14.03 -4.71 -16.81
N GLU A 171 -14.90 -4.86 -15.83
CA GLU A 171 -16.35 -4.81 -16.03
C GLU A 171 -16.87 -3.39 -16.22
N ARG A 172 -16.43 -2.44 -15.39
CA ARG A 172 -17.04 -1.10 -15.33
C ARG A 172 -16.30 -0.05 -16.14
N VAL A 173 -15.02 -0.26 -16.43
CA VAL A 173 -14.21 0.69 -17.21
C VAL A 173 -14.00 0.17 -18.64
N LEU A 174 -13.67 -1.11 -18.80
CA LEU A 174 -13.42 -1.71 -20.11
C LEU A 174 -14.66 -2.37 -20.74
N GLY A 175 -15.76 -2.51 -19.98
CA GLY A 175 -17.00 -3.11 -20.48
C GLY A 175 -16.90 -4.62 -20.74
N LEU A 176 -15.94 -5.31 -20.11
CA LEU A 176 -15.80 -6.75 -20.22
C LEU A 176 -16.99 -7.47 -19.54
N PRO A 177 -17.35 -8.69 -20.00
CA PRO A 177 -18.34 -9.50 -19.33
C PRO A 177 -17.99 -9.72 -17.85
N LYS A 178 -19.02 -9.72 -17.01
CA LYS A 178 -18.89 -9.98 -15.58
C LYS A 178 -18.36 -11.40 -15.34
N GLU A 179 -17.46 -11.56 -14.38
CA GLU A 179 -16.99 -12.89 -13.98
C GLU A 179 -18.16 -13.77 -13.50
N PRO A 180 -18.20 -15.06 -13.86
CA PRO A 180 -19.19 -16.00 -13.36
C PRO A 180 -19.24 -15.97 -11.83
N ASN A 181 -20.42 -15.73 -11.28
CA ASN A 181 -20.63 -15.50 -9.85
C ASN A 181 -21.95 -16.14 -9.43
N ASN A 182 -21.90 -16.86 -8.31
CA ASN A 182 -23.04 -17.60 -7.76
C ASN A 182 -23.68 -16.84 -6.58
N ASP A 183 -22.98 -15.85 -6.04
CA ASP A 183 -23.25 -15.15 -4.77
C ASP A 183 -24.63 -14.49 -4.72
N ARG A 184 -25.23 -14.19 -5.88
CA ARG A 184 -26.54 -13.54 -5.97
C ARG A 184 -27.70 -14.49 -6.25
N THR A 185 -27.42 -15.69 -6.74
CA THR A 185 -28.44 -16.60 -7.28
C THR A 185 -28.49 -17.94 -6.55
N THR A 186 -27.43 -18.29 -5.84
CA THR A 186 -27.30 -19.58 -5.15
C THR A 186 -27.30 -19.34 -3.65
N SER A 187 -28.18 -20.02 -2.91
CA SER A 187 -28.16 -19.99 -1.45
C SER A 187 -26.88 -20.64 -0.91
N TRP A 188 -26.44 -20.22 0.28
CA TRP A 188 -25.24 -20.76 0.91
C TRP A 188 -25.25 -22.30 1.01
N SER A 189 -26.42 -22.89 1.29
CA SER A 189 -26.58 -24.34 1.40
C SER A 189 -26.40 -25.11 0.08
N ALA A 190 -26.55 -24.43 -1.06
CA ALA A 190 -26.45 -25.01 -2.39
C ALA A 190 -25.09 -24.73 -3.07
N LEU A 191 -24.16 -24.06 -2.39
CA LEU A 191 -22.81 -23.87 -2.91
C LEU A 191 -22.04 -25.20 -2.92
N PRO A 192 -21.16 -25.43 -3.91
CA PRO A 192 -20.26 -26.57 -3.92
C PRO A 192 -19.47 -26.63 -2.61
N LYS A 193 -19.52 -27.76 -1.91
CA LYS A 193 -18.68 -27.98 -0.74
C LYS A 193 -17.30 -28.39 -1.24
N ASN A 194 -16.26 -27.71 -0.75
CA ASN A 194 -14.88 -28.14 -1.00
C ASN A 194 -14.73 -29.56 -0.43
N GLY A 195 -14.37 -30.51 -1.30
CA GLY A 195 -14.02 -31.88 -0.93
C GLY A 195 -12.61 -31.98 -0.38
#